data_AF-A0AAD1F8E2-F1
#
_entry.id   AF-A0AAD1F8E2-F1
#
_cell.length_a   1.000
_cell.length_b   1.000
_cell.length_c   1.000
_cell.angle_alpha   90.00
_cell.angle_beta   90.00
_cell.angle_gamma   90.00
#
_symmetry.space_group_name_H-M   'P 1'
#
loop_
_entity.id
_entity.type
_entity.pdbx_description
1 polymer ?
#
loop_
_entity_poly.entity_id
_entity_poly.type
_entity_poly.pdbx_seq_one_letter_code
_entity_poly.pdbx_strand_id
1 'polypeptide(L)'
;MLQDYKGIVSATNLPTNTNVVKFSKGDVLLSNIRPYLKKVWYADRNGGCSADVFVFKALPICNSNFLHHVIANDRFIKFVMGGAKGVKMPRGDKEQMITYKVGLPCIEEQKKIAILLSLLDERISTQNKIIEKLQSLIKGIRVHLTQQVGGDFVYLSEIAQIYQPQTISLSEFTKEGYLVYGANGVIGKYKEYNHQTEQICITCRGNTCGVVNYTQAKSWITGNAMVINTDDSKEKVFKRYLYHYLSAYNFNSIISGSG
;
A
#
# COMPACT_ATOMS: atom_id res chain seq x y z
N MET A 1 -1.45 -15.41 -6.80
CA MET A 1 -0.44 -14.98 -5.80
C MET A 1 -0.23 -13.49 -5.91
N LEU A 2 -0.24 -12.80 -4.78
CA LEU A 2 0.02 -11.37 -4.64
C LEU A 2 1.53 -11.10 -4.55
N GLN A 3 1.92 -9.89 -4.93
CA GLN A 3 3.33 -9.45 -4.88
C GLN A 3 3.78 -9.21 -3.43
N ASP A 4 5.09 -9.13 -3.22
CA ASP A 4 5.71 -8.77 -1.93
C ASP A 4 5.24 -9.68 -0.78
N TYR A 5 5.22 -10.99 -1.03
CA TYR A 5 4.87 -12.02 -0.04
C TYR A 5 3.46 -11.89 0.56
N LYS A 6 2.56 -11.12 -0.07
CA LYS A 6 1.18 -10.90 0.40
C LYS A 6 0.24 -12.10 0.22
N GLY A 7 0.75 -13.29 -0.11
CA GLY A 7 -0.02 -14.53 -0.21
C GLY A 7 -0.83 -14.69 -1.50
N ILE A 8 -2.11 -15.05 -1.39
CA ILE A 8 -2.98 -15.37 -2.53
C ILE A 8 -4.32 -14.66 -2.48
N VAL A 9 -4.97 -14.60 -3.64
CA VAL A 9 -6.37 -14.21 -3.81
C VAL A 9 -7.05 -15.24 -4.71
N SER A 10 -8.38 -15.28 -4.67
CA SER A 10 -9.17 -16.11 -5.58
C SER A 10 -8.81 -15.82 -7.03
N ALA A 11 -8.63 -16.88 -7.81
CA ALA A 11 -8.38 -16.75 -9.24
C ALA A 11 -9.62 -16.18 -9.93
N THR A 12 -9.44 -15.14 -10.75
CA THR A 12 -10.52 -14.54 -11.54
C THR A 12 -10.93 -15.45 -12.70
N ASN A 13 -9.97 -16.18 -13.27
CA ASN A 13 -10.18 -17.11 -14.37
C ASN A 13 -9.54 -18.46 -14.01
N LEU A 14 -10.30 -19.54 -14.21
CA LEU A 14 -9.78 -20.90 -14.11
C LEU A 14 -9.23 -21.33 -15.48
N PRO A 15 -8.09 -22.05 -15.53
CA PRO A 15 -7.57 -22.56 -16.79
C PRO A 15 -8.54 -23.56 -17.41
N THR A 16 -8.76 -23.46 -18.73
CA THR A 16 -9.62 -24.36 -19.51
C THR A 16 -8.99 -25.76 -19.69
N ASN A 17 -7.67 -25.86 -19.54
CA ASN A 17 -6.91 -27.11 -19.64
C ASN A 17 -6.65 -27.68 -18.23
N THR A 18 -7.04 -28.94 -18.00
CA THR A 18 -7.09 -29.61 -16.69
C THR A 18 -5.73 -30.11 -16.15
N ASN A 19 -4.66 -30.04 -16.95
CA ASN A 19 -3.32 -30.44 -16.49
C ASN A 19 -2.66 -29.32 -15.68
N VAL A 20 -2.79 -29.42 -14.36
CA VAL A 20 -2.22 -28.48 -13.38
C VAL A 20 -1.16 -29.18 -12.52
N VAL A 21 -0.18 -28.41 -12.03
CA VAL A 21 0.80 -28.91 -11.07
C VAL A 21 0.13 -29.03 -9.70
N LYS A 22 0.04 -30.25 -9.18
CA LYS A 22 -0.56 -30.49 -7.86
C LYS A 22 0.35 -30.01 -6.73
N PHE A 23 -0.23 -29.33 -5.76
CA PHE A 23 0.41 -29.01 -4.48
C PHE A 23 -0.47 -29.47 -3.31
N SER A 24 0.16 -29.68 -2.16
CA SER A 24 -0.50 -30.04 -0.91
C SER A 24 -0.34 -28.95 0.14
N LYS A 25 -1.20 -28.95 1.15
CA LYS A 25 -1.06 -28.10 2.33
C LYS A 25 0.34 -28.30 2.93
N GLY A 26 1.04 -27.20 3.19
CA GLY A 26 2.42 -27.20 3.68
C GLY A 26 3.49 -27.11 2.59
N ASP A 27 3.14 -27.22 1.31
CA ASP A 27 4.09 -26.93 0.21
C ASP A 27 4.35 -25.42 0.11
N VAL A 28 5.54 -25.04 -0.38
CA VAL A 28 5.89 -23.63 -0.66
C VAL A 28 5.81 -23.39 -2.15
N LEU A 29 5.07 -22.37 -2.57
CA LEU A 29 4.88 -22.02 -3.98
C LEU A 29 5.59 -20.72 -4.31
N LEU A 30 6.28 -20.67 -5.45
CA LEU A 30 6.88 -19.46 -6.01
C LEU A 30 6.44 -19.27 -7.46
N SER A 31 5.92 -18.09 -7.78
CA SER A 31 5.71 -17.69 -9.18
C SER A 31 7.06 -17.58 -9.90
N ASN A 32 7.26 -18.39 -10.94
CA ASN A 32 8.49 -18.36 -11.73
C ASN A 32 8.55 -17.13 -12.65
N ILE A 33 7.41 -16.64 -13.13
CA ILE A 33 7.36 -15.41 -13.93
C ILE A 33 7.60 -14.20 -13.02
N ARG A 34 8.62 -13.42 -13.38
CA ARG A 34 9.07 -12.21 -12.68
C ARG A 34 9.30 -12.48 -11.18
N PRO A 35 10.29 -13.32 -10.81
CA PRO A 35 10.54 -13.68 -9.41
C PRO A 35 10.77 -12.48 -8.49
N TYR A 36 11.31 -11.38 -9.02
CA TYR A 36 11.48 -10.10 -8.30
C TYR A 36 10.17 -9.51 -7.75
N LEU A 37 9.01 -9.96 -8.23
CA LEU A 37 7.70 -9.59 -7.66
C LEU A 37 7.38 -10.33 -6.36
N LYS A 38 8.27 -11.23 -5.90
CA LYS A 38 8.21 -11.83 -4.56
C LYS A 38 6.90 -12.56 -4.26
N LYS A 39 6.35 -13.22 -5.28
CA LYS A 39 5.09 -13.96 -5.19
C LYS A 39 5.34 -15.35 -4.63
N VAL A 40 5.49 -15.45 -3.32
CA VAL A 40 5.67 -16.70 -2.57
C VAL A 40 4.44 -16.96 -1.72
N TRP A 41 4.05 -18.22 -1.59
CA TRP A 41 2.93 -18.63 -0.74
C TRP A 41 3.22 -19.93 -0.01
N TYR A 42 2.89 -19.96 1.28
CA TYR A 42 2.83 -21.18 2.07
C TYR A 42 1.42 -21.77 1.97
N ALA A 43 1.30 -22.96 1.37
CA ALA A 43 0.00 -23.55 1.07
C ALA A 43 -0.77 -23.88 2.35
N ASP A 44 -1.91 -23.22 2.57
CA ASP A 44 -2.84 -23.51 3.67
C ASP A 44 -3.86 -24.61 3.33
N ARG A 45 -3.89 -25.06 2.07
CA ARG A 45 -4.83 -26.02 1.49
C ARG A 45 -4.18 -26.83 0.37
N ASN A 46 -4.88 -27.87 -0.09
CA ASN A 46 -4.48 -28.64 -1.28
C ASN A 46 -5.02 -27.97 -2.55
N GLY A 47 -4.35 -28.17 -3.69
CA GLY A 47 -4.84 -27.64 -4.96
C GLY A 47 -3.94 -27.90 -6.16
N GLY A 48 -4.19 -27.15 -7.23
CA GLY A 48 -3.40 -27.16 -8.46
C GLY A 48 -2.94 -25.74 -8.83
N CYS A 49 -1.77 -25.62 -9.44
CA CYS A 49 -1.22 -24.36 -9.94
C CYS A 49 -0.75 -24.48 -11.40
N SER A 50 -0.50 -23.33 -12.02
CA SER A 50 0.08 -23.26 -13.37
C SER A 50 1.48 -23.89 -13.41
N ALA A 51 1.90 -24.36 -14.59
CA ALA A 51 3.25 -24.86 -14.83
C ALA A 51 4.35 -23.80 -14.61
N ASP A 52 4.02 -22.51 -14.69
CA ASP A 52 4.93 -21.39 -14.36
C ASP A 52 5.05 -21.15 -12.83
N VAL A 53 4.58 -22.07 -11.99
CA VAL A 53 4.73 -22.00 -10.52
C VAL A 53 5.59 -23.16 -10.05
N PHE A 54 6.67 -22.85 -9.33
CA PHE A 54 7.48 -23.87 -8.68
C PHE A 54 6.85 -24.25 -7.34
N VAL A 55 6.70 -25.56 -7.12
CA VAL A 55 6.24 -26.14 -5.87
C VAL A 55 7.44 -26.78 -5.17
N PHE A 56 7.85 -26.17 -4.07
CA PHE A 56 8.93 -26.66 -3.21
C PHE A 56 8.33 -27.53 -2.11
N LYS A 57 8.78 -28.77 -2.05
CA LYS A 57 8.40 -29.74 -1.03
C LYS A 57 9.56 -29.92 -0.07
N ALA A 58 9.29 -29.75 1.22
CA ALA A 58 10.31 -29.93 2.23
C ALA A 58 10.69 -31.42 2.35
N LEU A 59 11.99 -31.69 2.37
CA LEU A 59 12.52 -33.01 2.71
C LEU A 59 12.41 -33.25 4.23
N PRO A 60 12.49 -34.51 4.71
CA PRO A 60 12.33 -34.83 6.14
C PRO A 60 13.26 -34.06 7.09
N ILE A 61 14.43 -33.64 6.61
CA ILE A 61 15.41 -32.86 7.37
C ILE A 61 15.05 -31.37 7.52
N CYS A 62 14.00 -30.90 6.83
CA CYS A 62 13.62 -29.51 6.74
C CYS A 62 12.16 -29.32 7.16
N ASN A 63 11.90 -28.42 8.11
CA ASN A 63 10.55 -28.00 8.43
C ASN A 63 9.98 -27.18 7.27
N SER A 64 8.76 -27.48 6.82
CA SER A 64 8.24 -26.83 5.61
C SER A 64 7.88 -25.34 5.81
N ASN A 65 7.53 -24.93 7.04
CA ASN A 65 7.34 -23.51 7.38
C ASN A 65 8.70 -22.79 7.45
N PHE A 66 9.75 -23.43 7.98
CA PHE A 66 11.11 -22.88 7.88
C PHE A 66 11.55 -22.70 6.41
N LEU A 67 11.28 -23.71 5.56
CA LEU A 67 11.55 -23.60 4.12
C LEU A 67 10.81 -22.44 3.46
N HIS A 68 9.57 -22.17 3.89
CA HIS A 68 8.81 -21.01 3.43
C HIS A 68 9.58 -19.71 3.71
N HIS A 69 10.05 -19.51 4.93
CA HIS A 69 10.82 -18.32 5.33
C HIS A 69 12.17 -18.20 4.61
N VAL A 70 12.80 -19.33 4.26
CA VAL A 70 14.02 -19.35 3.44
C VAL A 70 13.74 -18.87 2.00
N ILE A 71 12.63 -19.29 1.41
CA ILE A 71 12.24 -18.95 0.04
C ILE A 71 11.65 -17.53 -0.03
N ALA A 72 10.84 -17.15 0.96
CA ALA A 72 10.26 -15.82 1.12
C ALA A 72 11.29 -14.82 1.67
N ASN A 73 12.46 -14.79 1.05
CA ASN A 73 13.59 -13.96 1.47
C ASN A 73 14.25 -13.29 0.27
N ASP A 74 14.60 -12.01 0.43
CA ASP A 74 15.23 -11.23 -0.63
C ASP A 74 16.57 -11.80 -1.10
N ARG A 75 17.30 -12.50 -0.23
CA ARG A 75 18.54 -13.20 -0.60
C ARG A 75 18.27 -14.32 -1.59
N PHE A 76 17.23 -15.12 -1.37
CA PHE A 76 16.82 -16.17 -2.29
C PHE A 76 16.30 -15.57 -3.60
N ILE A 77 15.41 -14.57 -3.53
CA ILE A 77 14.87 -13.91 -4.72
C ILE A 77 15.97 -13.27 -5.58
N LYS A 78 16.95 -12.59 -4.97
CA LYS A 78 18.12 -12.06 -5.70
C LYS A 78 18.93 -13.16 -6.36
N PHE A 79 19.12 -14.29 -5.68
CA PHE A 79 19.81 -15.43 -6.26
C PHE A 79 19.07 -15.98 -7.48
N VAL A 80 17.76 -16.19 -7.38
CA VAL A 80 16.90 -16.62 -8.50
C VAL A 80 16.99 -15.66 -9.68
N MET A 81 17.04 -14.35 -9.40
CA MET A 81 17.17 -13.34 -10.45
C MET A 81 18.53 -13.36 -11.16
N GLY A 82 19.58 -13.85 -10.51
CA GLY A 82 20.95 -13.89 -11.05
C GLY A 82 21.14 -14.75 -12.31
N GLY A 83 20.31 -15.78 -12.51
CA GLY A 83 20.30 -16.60 -13.72
C GLY A 83 18.94 -16.64 -14.40
N ALA A 84 18.08 -15.65 -14.13
CA ALA A 84 16.81 -15.54 -14.79
C ALA A 84 16.99 -15.25 -16.30
N LYS A 85 16.15 -15.87 -17.14
CA LYS A 85 16.19 -15.75 -18.59
C LYS A 85 15.03 -14.90 -19.10
N GLY A 86 15.31 -14.02 -20.07
CA GLY A 86 14.34 -13.15 -20.73
C GLY A 86 14.24 -11.74 -20.13
N VAL A 87 14.10 -10.73 -20.99
CA VAL A 87 14.17 -9.31 -20.60
C VAL A 87 12.82 -8.78 -20.08
N LYS A 88 11.72 -9.00 -20.82
CA LYS A 88 10.38 -8.46 -20.47
C LYS A 88 9.62 -9.30 -19.44
N MET A 89 9.90 -10.60 -19.41
CA MET A 89 9.25 -11.62 -18.58
C MET A 89 10.30 -12.60 -18.05
N PRO A 90 11.22 -12.14 -17.18
CA PRO A 90 12.27 -13.00 -16.66
C PRO A 90 11.64 -14.19 -15.94
N ARG A 91 12.13 -15.38 -16.27
CA ARG A 91 11.82 -16.63 -15.58
C ARG A 91 13.06 -17.11 -14.85
N GLY A 92 12.92 -17.49 -13.60
CA GLY A 92 14.00 -18.10 -12.84
C GLY A 92 14.43 -19.45 -13.45
N ASP A 93 15.71 -19.76 -13.30
CA ASP A 93 16.31 -20.99 -13.79
C ASP A 93 16.30 -22.07 -12.69
N LYS A 94 15.65 -23.20 -12.98
CA LYS A 94 15.48 -24.28 -12.00
C LYS A 94 16.82 -24.90 -11.60
N GLU A 95 17.72 -25.12 -12.56
CA GLU A 95 19.03 -25.72 -12.30
C GLU A 95 19.86 -24.82 -11.39
N GLN A 96 19.85 -23.51 -11.64
CA GLN A 96 20.47 -22.55 -10.74
C GLN A 96 19.85 -22.61 -9.34
N MET A 97 18.52 -22.62 -9.20
CA MET A 97 17.85 -22.65 -7.90
C MET A 97 18.26 -23.83 -7.02
N ILE A 98 18.47 -25.01 -7.63
CA ILE A 98 18.91 -26.22 -6.91
C ILE A 98 20.28 -26.02 -6.24
N THR A 99 21.13 -25.15 -6.79
CA THR A 99 22.48 -24.87 -6.23
C THR A 99 22.49 -23.87 -5.08
N TYR A 100 21.33 -23.31 -4.68
CA TYR A 100 21.26 -22.34 -3.60
C TYR A 100 21.66 -22.96 -2.25
N LYS A 101 22.69 -22.41 -1.62
CA LYS A 101 23.16 -22.86 -0.30
C LYS A 101 22.34 -22.23 0.82
N VAL A 102 21.82 -23.07 1.71
CA VAL A 102 21.02 -22.68 2.88
C VAL A 102 21.74 -23.14 4.15
N GLY A 103 21.79 -22.27 5.16
CA GLY A 103 22.18 -22.68 6.51
C GLY A 103 21.03 -23.46 7.14
N LEU A 104 21.23 -24.76 7.37
CA LEU A 104 20.19 -25.66 7.88
C LEU A 104 20.50 -26.04 9.34
N PRO A 105 19.87 -25.39 10.34
CA PRO A 105 20.04 -25.76 11.74
C PRO A 105 19.29 -27.07 12.05
N CYS A 106 19.41 -27.58 13.27
CA CYS A 106 18.68 -28.78 13.68
C CYS A 106 17.16 -28.57 13.59
N ILE A 107 16.39 -29.65 13.44
CA ILE A 107 14.94 -29.56 13.19
C ILE A 107 14.18 -28.80 14.29
N GLU A 108 14.63 -28.88 15.54
CA GLU A 108 14.04 -28.17 16.67
C GLU A 108 14.27 -26.66 16.57
N GLU A 109 15.46 -26.23 16.14
CA GLU A 109 15.74 -24.82 15.93
C GLU A 109 14.99 -24.26 14.71
N GLN A 110 14.87 -25.05 13.63
CA GLN A 110 14.03 -24.68 12.48
C GLN A 110 12.58 -24.42 12.90
N LYS A 111 12.00 -25.28 13.76
CA LYS A 111 10.65 -25.09 14.30
C LYS A 111 10.54 -23.79 15.10
N LYS A 112 11.49 -23.52 16.02
CA LYS A 112 11.48 -22.29 16.83
C LYS A 112 11.52 -21.04 15.96
N ILE A 113 12.42 -21.00 14.98
CA ILE A 113 12.54 -19.88 14.03
C ILE A 113 11.23 -19.72 13.25
N ALA A 114 10.71 -20.80 12.67
CA ALA A 114 9.50 -20.75 11.86
C ALA A 114 8.28 -20.29 12.67
N ILE A 115 8.12 -20.76 13.91
CA ILE A 115 7.04 -20.33 14.81
C ILE A 115 7.16 -18.83 15.10
N LEU A 116 8.34 -18.35 15.48
CA LEU A 116 8.56 -16.93 15.78
C LEU A 116 8.18 -16.04 14.58
N LEU A 117 8.69 -16.37 13.39
CA LEU A 117 8.42 -15.60 12.17
C LEU A 117 6.93 -15.65 11.79
N SER A 118 6.30 -16.81 11.87
CA SER A 118 4.86 -16.94 11.60
C SER A 118 3.98 -16.14 12.57
N LEU A 119 4.34 -16.06 13.86
CA LEU A 119 3.63 -15.23 14.83
C LEU A 119 3.73 -13.73 14.49
N LEU A 120 4.89 -13.29 13.99
CA LEU A 120 5.06 -11.91 13.53
C LEU A 120 4.23 -11.62 12.28
N ASP A 121 4.23 -12.52 11.30
CA ASP A 121 3.40 -12.39 10.10
C ASP A 121 1.90 -12.34 10.44
N GLU A 122 1.44 -13.20 11.35
CA GLU A 122 0.06 -13.21 11.84
C GLU A 122 -0.29 -11.90 12.54
N ARG A 123 0.63 -11.36 13.36
CA ARG A 123 0.45 -10.07 14.04
C ARG A 123 0.34 -8.92 13.04
N ILE A 124 1.19 -8.89 12.01
CA ILE A 124 1.15 -7.89 10.93
C ILE A 124 -0.17 -7.99 10.17
N SER A 125 -0.60 -9.20 9.79
CA SER A 125 -1.87 -9.43 9.09
C SER A 125 -3.06 -8.94 9.91
N THR A 126 -3.07 -9.23 11.21
CA THR A 126 -4.12 -8.80 12.14
C THR A 126 -4.16 -7.28 12.30
N GLN A 127 -3.00 -6.63 12.44
CA GLN A 127 -2.88 -5.17 12.49
C GLN A 127 -3.43 -4.51 11.22
N ASN A 128 -3.09 -5.05 10.03
CA ASN A 128 -3.61 -4.52 8.77
C ASN A 128 -5.13 -4.63 8.67
N LYS A 129 -5.73 -5.75 9.10
CA LYS A 129 -7.20 -5.89 9.16
C LYS A 129 -7.85 -4.88 10.12
N ILE A 130 -7.20 -4.58 11.24
CA ILE A 130 -7.67 -3.55 12.18
C ILE A 130 -7.62 -2.16 11.52
N ILE A 131 -6.51 -1.83 10.85
CA ILE A 131 -6.37 -0.56 10.11
C ILE A 131 -7.47 -0.42 9.06
N GLU A 132 -7.72 -1.45 8.25
CA GLU A 132 -8.79 -1.44 7.24
C GLU A 132 -10.17 -1.20 7.86
N LYS A 133 -10.49 -1.88 8.98
CA LYS A 133 -11.75 -1.68 9.70
C LYS A 133 -11.89 -0.27 10.26
N LEU A 134 -10.82 0.29 10.84
CA LEU A 134 -10.82 1.65 11.37
C LEU A 134 -10.97 2.69 10.27
N GLN A 135 -10.31 2.48 9.11
CA GLN A 135 -10.47 3.32 7.93
C GLN A 135 -11.90 3.28 7.36
N SER A 136 -12.53 2.10 7.36
CA SER A 136 -13.94 1.97 6.97
C SER A 136 -14.87 2.64 7.98
N LEU A 137 -14.63 2.45 9.28
CA LEU A 137 -15.42 3.05 10.36
C LEU A 137 -15.37 4.58 10.31
N ILE A 138 -14.18 5.18 10.20
CA ILE A 138 -14.08 6.65 10.13
C ILE A 138 -14.78 7.20 8.89
N LYS A 139 -14.72 6.49 7.74
CA LYS A 139 -15.46 6.89 6.53
C LYS A 139 -16.98 6.86 6.77
N GLY A 140 -17.48 5.79 7.38
CA GLY A 140 -18.91 5.66 7.70
C GLY A 140 -19.40 6.71 8.71
N ILE A 141 -18.64 6.94 9.78
CA ILE A 141 -18.97 7.94 10.80
C ILE A 141 -18.98 9.35 10.20
N ARG A 142 -18.01 9.70 9.35
CA ARG A 142 -17.99 11.00 8.66
C ARG A 142 -19.30 11.22 7.90
N VAL A 143 -19.67 10.30 7.02
CA VAL A 143 -20.91 10.38 6.23
C VAL A 143 -22.13 10.51 7.13
N HIS A 144 -22.24 9.65 8.15
CA HIS A 144 -23.37 9.64 9.07
C HIS A 144 -23.53 10.98 9.80
N LEU A 145 -22.46 11.48 10.40
CA LEU A 145 -22.48 12.72 11.18
C LEU A 145 -22.68 13.96 10.30
N THR A 146 -22.13 13.98 9.09
CA THR A 146 -22.24 15.15 8.19
C THR A 146 -23.57 15.21 7.44
N GLN A 147 -24.30 14.09 7.33
CA GLN A 147 -25.65 14.04 6.76
C GLN A 147 -26.75 14.40 7.77
N GLN A 148 -26.48 14.24 9.07
CA GLN A 148 -27.44 14.53 10.13
C GLN A 148 -27.40 15.98 10.63
N VAL A 149 -26.66 16.86 9.95
CA VAL A 149 -26.48 18.24 10.38
C VAL A 149 -27.73 19.04 10.05
N GLY A 150 -28.44 19.50 11.07
CA GLY A 150 -29.44 20.57 10.95
C GLY A 150 -28.76 21.94 10.94
N GLY A 151 -29.29 22.88 10.16
CA GLY A 151 -28.78 24.25 10.08
C GLY A 151 -28.99 24.87 8.71
N ASP A 152 -28.51 26.11 8.56
CA ASP A 152 -28.57 26.85 7.31
C ASP A 152 -27.47 26.40 6.34
N PHE A 153 -27.81 26.41 5.05
CA PHE A 153 -26.84 26.19 3.99
C PHE A 153 -26.09 27.49 3.70
N VAL A 154 -24.76 27.46 3.82
CA VAL A 154 -23.88 28.58 3.47
C VAL A 154 -22.95 28.17 2.32
N TYR A 155 -22.53 29.15 1.52
CA TYR A 155 -21.51 28.95 0.52
C TYR A 155 -20.15 28.75 1.18
N LEU A 156 -19.31 27.86 0.62
CA LEU A 156 -17.96 27.63 1.14
C LEU A 156 -17.12 28.91 1.20
N SER A 157 -17.35 29.85 0.28
CA SER A 157 -16.71 31.17 0.25
C SER A 157 -17.08 32.09 1.41
N GLU A 158 -18.20 31.85 2.11
CA GLU A 158 -18.61 32.65 3.28
C GLU A 158 -17.84 32.27 4.56
N ILE A 159 -17.23 31.09 4.55
CA ILE A 159 -16.56 30.47 5.70
C ILE A 159 -15.11 30.06 5.43
N ALA A 160 -14.63 30.15 4.18
CA ALA A 160 -13.28 29.80 3.80
C ALA A 160 -12.77 30.58 2.58
N GLN A 161 -11.49 30.94 2.62
CA GLN A 161 -10.75 31.40 1.45
C GLN A 161 -10.22 30.20 0.66
N ILE A 162 -10.39 30.23 -0.66
CA ILE A 162 -10.03 29.14 -1.56
C ILE A 162 -9.01 29.64 -2.57
N TYR A 163 -7.81 29.06 -2.58
CA TYR A 163 -6.75 29.51 -3.50
C TYR A 163 -5.72 28.41 -3.79
N GLN A 164 -4.95 28.59 -4.86
CA GLN A 164 -3.80 27.77 -5.19
C GLN A 164 -2.50 28.53 -4.85
N PRO A 165 -1.63 27.98 -4.00
CA PRO A 165 -0.35 28.63 -3.69
C PRO A 165 0.64 28.61 -4.86
N GLN A 166 1.81 29.21 -4.65
CA GLN A 166 2.93 29.10 -5.60
C GLN A 166 3.43 27.65 -5.73
N THR A 167 3.78 27.26 -6.96
CA THR A 167 4.42 25.98 -7.24
C THR A 167 5.94 26.10 -7.12
N ILE A 168 6.55 25.14 -6.42
CA ILE A 168 8.01 24.96 -6.36
C ILE A 168 8.44 23.74 -7.18
N SER A 169 9.63 23.81 -7.79
CA SER A 169 10.21 22.72 -8.56
C SER A 169 10.76 21.61 -7.67
N LEU A 170 10.74 20.37 -8.15
CA LEU A 170 11.37 19.23 -7.47
C LEU A 170 12.87 19.43 -7.25
N SER A 171 13.54 20.20 -8.12
CA SER A 171 14.97 20.53 -7.99
C SER A 171 15.28 21.39 -6.76
N GLU A 172 14.27 22.06 -6.19
CA GLU A 172 14.42 22.91 -5.02
C GLU A 172 14.22 22.13 -3.71
N PHE A 173 13.85 20.84 -3.78
CA PHE A 173 13.61 20.04 -2.60
C PHE A 173 14.90 19.75 -1.85
N THR A 174 14.81 19.75 -0.54
CA THR A 174 15.91 19.55 0.39
C THR A 174 15.75 18.24 1.16
N LYS A 175 16.84 17.70 1.72
CA LYS A 175 16.79 16.52 2.60
C LYS A 175 16.16 16.84 3.97
N GLU A 176 16.27 18.09 4.40
CA GLU A 176 15.80 18.62 5.69
C GLU A 176 14.95 19.87 5.49
N GLY A 177 14.25 20.32 6.52
CA GLY A 177 13.33 21.46 6.47
C GLY A 177 11.87 21.07 6.68
N TYR A 178 10.97 21.95 6.21
CA TYR A 178 9.53 21.83 6.37
C TYR A 178 8.93 20.88 5.34
N LEU A 179 7.83 20.22 5.70
CA LEU A 179 7.14 19.31 4.78
C LEU A 179 6.55 20.09 3.60
N VAL A 180 6.77 19.58 2.40
CA VAL A 180 6.09 20.04 1.18
C VAL A 180 4.90 19.13 0.95
N TYR A 181 3.71 19.72 0.91
CA TYR A 181 2.48 19.05 0.55
C TYR A 181 2.15 19.33 -0.91
N GLY A 182 1.98 18.25 -1.66
CA GLY A 182 1.08 18.25 -2.80
C GLY A 182 -0.34 17.97 -2.34
N ALA A 183 -1.28 18.02 -3.27
CA ALA A 183 -2.67 17.76 -2.93
C ALA A 183 -2.94 16.33 -2.41
N ASN A 184 -2.08 15.37 -2.77
CA ASN A 184 -2.12 13.97 -2.32
C ASN A 184 -1.37 13.69 -1.01
N GLY A 185 -0.86 14.73 -0.33
CA GLY A 185 -0.07 14.58 0.89
C GLY A 185 1.38 15.02 0.69
N VAL A 186 2.27 14.52 1.54
CA VAL A 186 3.68 14.92 1.58
C VAL A 186 4.41 14.42 0.33
N ILE A 187 5.10 15.33 -0.36
CA ILE A 187 5.89 15.05 -1.57
C ILE A 187 7.38 15.29 -1.39
N GLY A 188 7.80 15.95 -0.31
CA GLY A 188 9.20 16.24 -0.04
C GLY A 188 9.40 17.18 1.13
N LYS A 189 10.56 17.83 1.19
CA LYS A 189 10.87 18.89 2.15
C LYS A 189 11.45 20.11 1.45
N TYR A 190 11.26 21.27 2.06
CA TYR A 190 11.75 22.55 1.58
C TYR A 190 12.22 23.42 2.75
N LYS A 191 13.17 24.32 2.49
CA LYS A 191 13.80 25.17 3.50
C LYS A 191 12.83 26.16 4.18
N GLU A 192 11.73 26.51 3.51
CA GLU A 192 10.75 27.50 3.97
C GLU A 192 9.34 26.89 4.02
N TYR A 193 8.43 27.56 4.73
CA TYR A 193 7.00 27.25 4.74
C TYR A 193 6.22 28.47 4.23
N ASN A 194 5.09 28.23 3.56
CA ASN A 194 4.16 29.28 3.16
C ASN A 194 2.85 29.26 3.96
N HIS A 195 2.66 28.26 4.84
CA HIS A 195 1.54 28.19 5.77
C HIS A 195 2.03 27.92 7.18
N GLN A 196 1.77 28.86 8.09
CA GLN A 196 2.14 28.75 9.50
C GLN A 196 1.26 27.70 10.21
N THR A 197 -0.03 27.67 9.89
CA THR A 197 -1.06 26.78 10.44
C THR A 197 -1.33 25.62 9.50
N GLU A 198 -1.89 24.55 10.04
CA GLU A 198 -2.44 23.44 9.26
C GLU A 198 -3.56 23.90 8.33
N GLN A 199 -3.66 23.29 7.15
CA GLN A 199 -4.64 23.64 6.13
C GLN A 199 -5.33 22.41 5.57
N ILE A 200 -6.52 22.64 5.00
CA ILE A 200 -7.23 21.63 4.21
C ILE A 200 -6.77 21.77 2.76
N CYS A 201 -6.38 20.68 2.13
CA CYS A 201 -5.98 20.63 0.73
C CYS A 201 -6.95 19.73 -0.05
N ILE A 202 -7.36 20.17 -1.24
CA ILE A 202 -8.12 19.37 -2.19
C ILE A 202 -7.29 19.21 -3.47
N THR A 203 -7.25 18.00 -4.01
CA THR A 203 -6.66 17.69 -5.31
C THR A 203 -7.55 18.20 -6.43
N CYS A 204 -6.96 18.96 -7.34
CA CYS A 204 -7.69 19.54 -8.48
C CYS A 204 -7.23 18.98 -9.83
N ARG A 205 -6.30 18.03 -9.85
CA ARG A 205 -5.71 17.47 -11.08
C ARG A 205 -5.37 15.99 -10.93
N GLY A 206 -5.46 15.28 -12.05
CA GLY A 206 -5.10 13.86 -12.17
C GLY A 206 -6.12 12.91 -11.58
N ASN A 207 -5.78 11.61 -11.56
CA ASN A 207 -6.66 10.51 -11.13
C ASN A 207 -7.12 10.60 -9.67
N THR A 208 -6.53 11.49 -8.88
CA THR A 208 -6.87 11.68 -7.48
C THR A 208 -7.72 12.92 -7.24
N CYS A 209 -8.20 13.62 -8.28
CA CYS A 209 -9.05 14.81 -8.15
C CYS A 209 -10.22 14.57 -7.15
N GLY A 210 -10.45 15.53 -6.24
CA GLY A 210 -11.45 15.42 -5.17
C GLY A 210 -10.99 14.74 -3.87
N VAL A 211 -9.75 14.24 -3.80
CA VAL A 211 -9.16 13.75 -2.53
C VAL A 211 -8.86 14.93 -1.61
N VAL A 212 -9.33 14.83 -0.37
CA VAL A 212 -9.15 15.84 0.68
C VAL A 212 -8.05 15.39 1.65
N ASN A 213 -7.06 16.27 1.85
CA ASN A 213 -5.95 16.09 2.77
C ASN A 213 -5.89 17.21 3.82
N TYR A 214 -5.14 16.95 4.88
CA TYR A 214 -4.95 17.88 5.98
C TYR A 214 -3.46 18.00 6.30
N THR A 215 -2.91 19.20 6.19
CA THR A 215 -1.46 19.42 6.35
C THR A 215 -1.06 19.54 7.82
N GLN A 216 0.25 19.52 8.07
CA GLN A 216 0.80 19.97 9.34
C GLN A 216 1.02 21.48 9.32
N ALA A 217 1.01 22.10 10.50
CA ALA A 217 1.47 23.47 10.69
C ALA A 217 2.94 23.61 10.23
N LYS A 218 3.34 24.83 9.87
CA LYS A 218 4.66 25.16 9.30
C LYS A 218 5.00 24.22 8.12
N SER A 219 4.21 24.29 7.07
CA SER A 219 4.42 23.50 5.86
C SER A 219 4.40 24.36 4.60
N TRP A 220 5.03 23.85 3.55
CA TRP A 220 4.87 24.39 2.20
C TRP A 220 3.74 23.63 1.50
N ILE A 221 2.75 24.33 0.97
CA ILE A 221 1.72 23.76 0.10
C ILE A 221 1.99 24.26 -1.32
N THR A 222 2.12 23.35 -2.27
CA THR A 222 2.44 23.69 -3.67
C THR A 222 1.18 23.90 -4.49
N GLY A 223 1.26 24.67 -5.58
CA GLY A 223 0.12 25.09 -6.40
C GLY A 223 -0.66 23.99 -7.13
N ASN A 224 -0.25 22.73 -7.02
CA ASN A 224 -1.05 21.59 -7.49
C ASN A 224 -2.21 21.24 -6.52
N ALA A 225 -2.25 21.86 -5.34
CA ALA A 225 -3.31 21.75 -4.36
C ALA A 225 -4.17 23.00 -4.32
N MET A 226 -5.47 22.82 -4.12
CA MET A 226 -6.36 23.89 -3.68
C MET A 226 -6.39 23.92 -2.16
N VAL A 227 -6.02 25.05 -1.58
CA VAL A 227 -6.09 25.30 -0.15
C VAL A 227 -7.47 25.82 0.21
N ILE A 228 -8.11 25.23 1.23
CA ILE A 228 -9.34 25.72 1.85
C ILE A 228 -8.95 26.27 3.23
N ASN A 229 -8.69 27.58 3.28
CA ASN A 229 -8.22 28.27 4.47
C ASN A 229 -9.40 28.86 5.25
N THR A 230 -9.48 28.55 6.53
CA THR A 230 -10.53 29.02 7.46
C THR A 230 -9.97 29.91 8.57
N ASP A 231 -8.71 30.34 8.46
CA ASP A 231 -8.02 31.04 9.55
C ASP A 231 -8.64 32.39 9.90
N ASP A 232 -9.24 33.06 8.91
CA ASP A 232 -9.97 34.34 9.08
C ASP A 232 -11.47 34.13 9.35
N SER A 233 -11.91 32.90 9.60
CA SER A 233 -13.33 32.54 9.81
C SER A 233 -13.50 31.51 10.93
N LYS A 234 -12.58 31.52 11.91
CA LYS A 234 -12.55 30.57 13.03
C LYS A 234 -13.77 30.69 13.94
N GLU A 235 -14.39 31.87 13.98
CA GLU A 235 -15.64 32.15 14.68
C GLU A 235 -16.87 31.54 13.99
N LYS A 236 -16.78 31.27 12.68
CA LYS A 236 -17.87 30.68 11.88
C LYS A 236 -17.74 29.18 11.69
N VAL A 237 -16.52 28.67 11.54
CA VAL A 237 -16.31 27.25 11.23
C VAL A 237 -15.08 26.67 11.92
N PHE A 238 -15.25 25.50 12.52
CA PHE A 238 -14.13 24.72 13.00
C PHE A 238 -13.44 23.98 11.85
N LYS A 239 -12.17 24.28 11.58
CA LYS A 239 -11.40 23.74 10.44
C LYS A 239 -11.44 22.21 10.35
N ARG A 240 -11.33 21.49 11.48
CA ARG A 240 -11.41 20.01 11.49
C ARG A 240 -12.79 19.47 11.17
N TYR A 241 -13.84 20.17 11.58
CA TYR A 241 -15.20 19.82 11.15
C TYR A 241 -15.34 19.96 9.63
N LEU A 242 -14.91 21.09 9.06
CA LEU A 242 -14.96 21.31 7.62
C LEU A 242 -14.14 20.27 6.84
N TYR A 243 -12.96 19.88 7.35
CA TYR A 243 -12.17 18.78 6.79
C TYR A 243 -12.97 17.47 6.71
N HIS A 244 -13.66 17.09 7.79
CA HIS A 244 -14.46 15.87 7.83
C HIS A 244 -15.68 15.96 6.91
N TYR A 245 -16.33 17.12 6.85
CA TYR A 245 -17.45 17.40 5.94
C TYR A 245 -17.04 17.26 4.48
N LEU A 246 -15.97 17.95 4.07
CA LEU A 246 -15.44 17.86 2.71
C LEU A 246 -14.96 16.44 2.40
N SER A 247 -14.33 15.74 3.36
CA SER A 247 -13.89 14.36 3.14
C SER A 247 -15.03 13.34 2.96
N ALA A 248 -16.25 13.67 3.39
CA ALA A 248 -17.44 12.86 3.17
C ALA A 248 -18.13 13.17 1.84
N TYR A 249 -17.85 14.35 1.26
CA TYR A 249 -18.47 14.80 0.03
C TYR A 249 -17.97 14.00 -1.18
N ASN A 250 -18.89 13.64 -2.07
CA ASN A 250 -18.56 12.96 -3.32
C ASN A 250 -18.26 14.00 -4.42
N PHE A 251 -16.98 14.34 -4.59
CA PHE A 251 -16.56 15.31 -5.60
C PHE A 251 -16.77 14.86 -7.05
N ASN A 252 -17.04 13.57 -7.32
CA ASN A 252 -17.21 13.07 -8.69
C ASN A 252 -18.30 13.79 -9.48
N SER A 253 -19.30 14.38 -8.82
CA SER A 253 -20.36 15.15 -9.48
C SER A 253 -19.91 16.52 -10.00
N ILE A 254 -18.77 17.03 -9.55
CA ILE A 254 -18.27 18.38 -9.89
C ILE A 254 -16.89 18.36 -10.54
N ILE A 255 -16.27 17.20 -10.71
CA ILE A 255 -15.02 17.05 -11.45
C ILE A 255 -15.34 17.20 -12.95
N SER A 256 -14.78 18.23 -13.57
CA SER A 256 -14.82 18.46 -15.01
C SER A 256 -13.44 18.25 -15.64
N GLY A 257 -13.40 17.66 -16.84
CA GLY A 257 -12.17 17.35 -17.57
C GLY A 257 -11.95 15.84 -17.79
N SER A 258 -11.25 15.50 -18.87
CA SER A 258 -10.83 14.13 -19.17
C SER A 258 -9.47 13.85 -18.51
N GLY A 259 -9.40 12.76 -17.72
CA GLY A 259 -8.14 12.20 -17.25
C GLY A 259 -7.32 11.56 -18.37
#